data_AF-A0AAD9Z3B9-F1
#
_entry.id   AF-A0AAD9Z3B9-F1
#
_cell.length_a   1.000
_cell.length_b   1.000
_cell.length_c   1.000
_cell.angle_alpha   90.00
_cell.angle_beta   90.00
_cell.angle_gamma   90.00
#
_symmetry.space_group_name_H-M   'P 1'
#
loop_
_entity.id
_entity.type
_entity.pdbx_description
1 polymer ?
#
loop_
_entity_poly.entity_id
_entity_poly.type
_entity_poly.pdbx_seq_one_letter_code
_entity_poly.pdbx_strand_id
1 'polypeptide(L)'
;MQYAFLVDLDLFSTSNISAEDVANIKQVPVLLNWNIQESSFDLDEKNKSHDYQSSTQCKAFKDGSVHCVCIEGYGGNPYLPDGCQDVDECTMKNITCEPNMICKNTIGSYGCYPPGGSSSSKVYIIIL
;
A
#
# COMPACT_ATOMS: atom_id res chain seq x y z
N MET A 1 9.98 19.37 16.63
CA MET A 1 9.18 18.34 15.95
C MET A 1 7.89 19.00 15.48
N GLN A 2 7.41 18.71 14.27
CA GLN A 2 6.16 19.28 13.75
C GLN A 2 5.10 18.18 13.82
N TYR A 3 3.97 18.50 14.45
CA TYR A 3 2.83 17.60 14.58
C TYR A 3 1.63 18.21 13.86
N ALA A 4 0.85 17.37 13.19
CA ALA A 4 -0.44 17.73 12.64
C ALA A 4 -1.48 16.73 13.18
N PHE A 5 -2.59 17.24 13.70
CA PHE A 5 -3.69 16.43 14.21
C PHE A 5 -5.02 17.12 13.91
N LEU A 6 -6.07 16.32 13.77
CA LEU A 6 -7.45 16.79 13.62
C LEU A 6 -8.13 16.71 14.98
N VAL A 7 -8.75 17.80 15.41
CA VAL A 7 -9.42 17.90 16.70
C VAL A 7 -10.74 18.65 16.54
N ASP A 8 -11.73 18.27 17.33
CA ASP A 8 -12.95 19.05 17.48
C ASP A 8 -12.61 20.41 18.13
N LEU A 9 -13.09 21.51 17.51
CA LEU A 9 -12.72 22.88 17.90
C LEU A 9 -13.24 23.25 19.29
N ASP A 10 -14.44 22.78 19.65
CA ASP A 10 -15.07 23.09 20.92
C ASP A 10 -14.37 22.32 22.05
N LEU A 11 -14.04 21.05 21.83
CA LEU A 11 -13.22 20.28 22.76
C LEU A 11 -11.84 20.92 22.95
N PHE A 12 -11.12 21.24 21.88
CA PHE A 12 -9.77 21.81 21.98
C PHE A 12 -9.76 23.15 22.74
N SER A 13 -10.73 24.01 22.46
CA SER A 13 -10.83 25.34 23.07
C SER A 13 -11.22 25.30 24.54
N THR A 14 -12.03 24.31 24.96
CA THR A 14 -12.54 24.22 26.33
C THR A 14 -11.63 23.46 27.28
N SER A 15 -10.82 22.54 26.76
CA SER A 15 -10.02 21.62 27.58
C SER A 15 -8.55 22.04 27.78
N ASN A 16 -8.11 23.13 27.15
CA ASN A 16 -6.74 23.67 27.26
C ASN A 16 -5.67 22.58 27.06
N ILE A 17 -5.92 21.68 26.10
CA ILE A 17 -5.09 20.52 25.77
C ILE A 17 -3.94 20.98 24.87
N SER A 18 -2.70 20.64 25.23
CA SER A 18 -1.54 20.91 24.38
C SER A 18 -1.35 19.83 23.31
N ALA A 19 -0.54 20.11 22.27
CA ALA A 19 -0.19 19.12 21.27
C ALA A 19 0.50 17.87 21.87
N GLU A 20 1.22 18.04 22.98
CA GLU A 20 1.89 16.95 23.70
C GLU A 20 0.87 16.07 24.45
N ASP A 21 -0.19 16.68 24.98
CA ASP A 21 -1.29 15.95 25.62
C ASP A 21 -2.06 15.11 24.59
N VAL A 22 -2.32 15.65 23.40
CA VAL A 22 -2.96 14.92 22.29
C VAL A 22 -2.14 13.71 21.87
N ALA A 23 -0.80 13.84 21.82
CA ALA A 23 0.08 12.73 21.46
C ALA A 23 0.00 11.53 22.43
N ASN A 24 -0.48 11.76 23.66
CA ASN A 24 -0.62 10.74 24.69
C ASN A 24 -2.04 10.13 24.78
N ILE A 25 -2.98 10.60 23.96
CA ILE A 25 -4.36 10.08 23.94
C ILE A 25 -4.38 8.73 23.23
N LYS A 26 -4.69 7.67 23.98
CA LYS A 26 -4.72 6.29 23.48
C LYS A 26 -5.93 5.98 22.59
N GLN A 27 -7.03 6.71 22.75
CA GLN A 27 -8.28 6.52 22.01
C GLN A 27 -8.93 7.89 21.74
N VAL A 28 -9.15 8.19 20.46
CA VAL A 28 -9.80 9.42 20.01
C VAL A 28 -11.23 9.07 19.57
N PRO A 29 -12.28 9.79 20.04
CA PRO A 29 -13.68 9.41 19.83
C PRO A 29 -14.22 9.70 18.41
N VAL A 30 -13.39 10.24 17.51
CA VAL A 30 -13.82 10.63 16.17
C VAL A 30 -13.44 9.59 15.13
N LEU A 31 -14.43 9.14 14.37
CA LEU A 31 -14.25 8.39 13.13
C LEU A 31 -14.15 9.41 11.98
N LEU A 32 -12.95 9.61 11.43
CA LEU A 32 -12.77 10.43 10.23
C LEU A 32 -13.23 9.63 9.01
N ASN A 33 -14.48 9.81 8.62
CA ASN A 33 -15.00 9.27 7.37
C ASN A 33 -14.78 10.29 6.25
N TRP A 34 -13.66 10.19 5.55
CA TRP A 34 -13.36 10.99 4.36
C TRP A 34 -13.52 10.12 3.12
N ASN A 35 -14.07 10.72 2.06
CA ASN A 35 -14.30 10.04 0.80
C ASN A 35 -13.87 10.98 -0.35
N ILE A 36 -13.15 10.45 -1.33
CA ILE A 36 -12.84 11.19 -2.55
C ILE A 36 -14.00 10.98 -3.53
N GLN A 37 -14.64 12.08 -3.93
CA GLN A 37 -15.71 12.03 -4.92
C GLN A 37 -15.17 11.61 -6.29
N GLU A 38 -15.95 10.79 -7.00
CA GLU A 38 -15.63 10.31 -8.35
C GLU A 38 -15.25 11.40 -9.35
N SER A 39 -15.69 12.65 -9.16
CA SER A 39 -15.35 13.78 -10.04
C SER A 39 -13.86 14.16 -10.04
N SER A 40 -13.04 13.58 -9.17
CA SER A 40 -11.59 13.76 -9.13
C SER A 40 -10.80 12.69 -9.87
N PHE A 41 -11.48 11.63 -10.35
CA PHE A 41 -10.88 10.52 -11.07
C PHE A 41 -11.49 10.46 -12.47
N ASP A 42 -10.70 10.76 -13.50
CA ASP A 42 -11.05 10.37 -14.88
C ASP A 42 -11.00 8.82 -14.96
N LEU A 43 -12.13 8.18 -14.67
CA LEU A 43 -12.32 6.73 -14.83
C LEU A 43 -12.30 6.28 -16.31
N ASP A 44 -12.00 7.19 -17.23
CA ASP A 44 -11.73 6.94 -18.64
C ASP A 44 -10.33 6.33 -18.91
N GLU A 45 -9.55 6.02 -17.87
CA GLU A 45 -8.33 5.20 -17.97
C GLU A 45 -8.60 3.69 -18.04
N LYS A 46 -9.84 3.24 -18.28
CA LYS A 46 -10.12 1.83 -18.63
C LYS A 46 -9.51 1.36 -19.95
N ASN A 47 -8.83 2.23 -20.72
CA ASN A 47 -8.27 1.89 -22.02
C ASN A 47 -6.95 2.62 -22.36
N LYS A 48 -6.08 2.87 -21.37
CA LYS A 48 -4.67 3.21 -21.67
C LYS A 48 -3.72 2.17 -21.11
N SER A 49 -3.11 1.49 -22.07
CA SER A 49 -1.92 0.66 -21.99
C SER A 49 -2.11 -0.74 -21.43
N HIS A 50 -2.23 -1.62 -22.41
CA HIS A 50 -1.80 -3.01 -22.41
C HIS A 50 -0.31 -3.10 -22.05
N ASP A 51 0.05 -2.82 -20.79
CA ASP A 51 1.38 -3.07 -20.26
C ASP A 51 1.26 -3.61 -18.83
N TYR A 52 2.19 -4.46 -18.45
CA TYR A 52 2.16 -5.34 -17.31
C TYR A 52 1.91 -4.60 -15.96
N GLN A 53 0.91 -5.04 -15.17
CA GLN A 53 0.69 -4.79 -13.73
C GLN A 53 0.22 -3.39 -13.26
N SER A 54 -1.11 -3.21 -13.12
CA SER A 54 -1.66 -2.16 -12.25
C SER A 54 -1.36 -2.51 -10.78
N SER A 55 -0.49 -1.75 -10.10
CA SER A 55 -0.14 -1.93 -8.68
C SER A 55 -1.25 -1.53 -7.70
N THR A 56 -2.38 -1.07 -8.22
CA THR A 56 -3.52 -0.54 -7.48
C THR A 56 -4.81 -1.22 -7.95
N GLN A 57 -5.71 -1.48 -7.00
CA GLN A 57 -7.08 -1.95 -7.25
C GLN A 57 -8.09 -0.96 -6.66
N CYS A 58 -8.96 -0.40 -7.50
CA CYS A 58 -10.00 0.55 -7.10
C CYS A 58 -11.40 -0.05 -7.26
N LYS A 59 -12.28 0.23 -6.29
CA LYS A 59 -13.69 -0.14 -6.30
C LYS A 59 -14.56 1.09 -6.05
N ALA A 60 -15.47 1.37 -6.98
CA ALA A 60 -16.51 2.36 -6.79
C ALA A 60 -17.69 1.79 -5.98
N PHE A 61 -18.33 2.64 -5.19
CA PHE A 61 -19.52 2.32 -4.39
C PHE A 61 -20.71 3.17 -4.82
N LYS A 62 -21.91 2.72 -4.42
CA LYS A 62 -23.19 3.34 -4.82
C LYS A 62 -23.37 4.77 -4.30
N ASP A 63 -22.62 5.17 -3.28
CA ASP A 63 -22.63 6.52 -2.71
C ASP A 63 -21.67 7.48 -3.44
N GLY A 64 -21.04 7.03 -4.53
CA GLY A 64 -20.05 7.81 -5.28
C GLY A 64 -18.68 7.85 -4.60
N SER A 65 -18.43 6.98 -3.61
CA SER A 65 -17.08 6.75 -3.08
C SER A 65 -16.26 5.83 -3.97
N VAL A 66 -14.95 6.11 -4.03
CA VAL A 66 -13.96 5.20 -4.63
C VAL A 66 -12.99 4.77 -3.55
N HIS A 67 -12.84 3.46 -3.39
CA HIS A 67 -11.84 2.87 -2.52
C HIS A 67 -10.77 2.18 -3.35
N CYS A 68 -9.58 2.77 -3.38
CA CYS A 68 -8.37 2.20 -3.93
C CYS A 68 -7.48 1.61 -2.84
N VAL A 69 -6.89 0.45 -3.13
CA VAL A 69 -5.90 -0.23 -2.31
C VAL A 69 -4.72 -0.65 -3.18
N CYS A 70 -3.53 -0.72 -2.60
CA CYS A 70 -2.40 -1.39 -3.24
C CYS A 70 -2.66 -2.90 -3.30
N ILE A 71 -2.29 -3.52 -4.41
CA ILE A 71 -2.36 -4.99 -4.52
C ILE A 71 -1.24 -5.63 -3.67
N GLU A 72 -1.34 -6.94 -3.46
CA GLU A 72 -0.32 -7.69 -2.72
C GLU A 72 1.08 -7.52 -3.36
N GLY A 73 2.11 -7.34 -2.52
CA GLY A 73 3.47 -7.00 -2.95
C GLY A 73 3.71 -5.51 -3.20
N TYR A 74 2.70 -4.66 -2.98
CA TYR A 74 2.82 -3.21 -3.14
C TYR A 74 2.34 -2.45 -1.90
N GLY A 75 2.90 -1.27 -1.68
CA GLY A 75 2.66 -0.42 -0.52
C GLY A 75 2.76 1.06 -0.89
N GLY A 76 2.33 1.93 0.03
CA GLY A 76 2.23 3.37 -0.21
C GLY A 76 0.78 3.84 -0.16
N ASN A 77 0.50 4.96 -0.83
CA ASN A 77 -0.82 5.56 -0.85
C ASN A 77 -1.34 5.60 -2.30
N PRO A 78 -2.38 4.79 -2.65
CA PRO A 78 -2.89 4.70 -4.03
C PRO A 78 -3.50 6.01 -4.56
N TYR A 79 -3.73 7.00 -3.69
CA TYR A 79 -4.31 8.30 -4.06
C TYR A 79 -3.24 9.40 -4.27
N LEU A 80 -1.95 9.10 -4.12
CA LEU A 80 -0.84 10.04 -4.36
C LEU A 80 -0.20 9.80 -5.73
N PRO A 81 0.52 10.79 -6.32
CA PRO A 81 1.19 10.64 -7.62
C PRO A 81 2.19 9.47 -7.69
N ASP A 82 2.89 9.22 -6.57
CA ASP A 82 3.83 8.10 -6.44
C ASP A 82 3.12 6.75 -6.20
N GLY A 83 1.83 6.80 -5.87
CA GLY A 83 0.91 5.66 -5.82
C GLY A 83 1.38 4.50 -4.96
N CYS A 84 1.07 3.30 -5.45
CA CYS A 84 1.51 2.04 -4.90
C CYS A 84 2.84 1.63 -5.54
N GLN A 85 3.86 1.49 -4.70
CA GLN A 85 5.20 1.09 -5.07
C GLN A 85 5.48 -0.34 -4.64
N ASP A 86 6.37 -0.98 -5.37
CA ASP A 86 6.86 -2.31 -5.04
C ASP A 86 7.43 -2.35 -3.62
N VAL A 87 7.07 -3.39 -2.89
CA VAL A 87 7.51 -3.59 -1.52
C VAL A 87 8.72 -4.49 -1.53
N ASP A 88 9.87 -3.99 -1.07
CA ASP A 88 11.06 -4.84 -0.93
C ASP A 88 10.93 -5.73 0.32
N GLU A 89 10.32 -6.91 0.15
CA GLU A 89 10.14 -7.86 1.24
C GLU A 89 11.47 -8.36 1.80
N CYS A 90 12.56 -8.37 1.02
CA CYS A 90 13.88 -8.79 1.47
C CYS A 90 14.50 -7.84 2.51
N THR A 91 14.00 -6.61 2.62
CA THR A 91 14.43 -5.67 3.67
C THR A 91 13.64 -5.82 4.97
N MET A 92 12.56 -6.62 4.96
CA MET A 92 11.71 -6.80 6.13
C MET A 92 12.25 -7.84 7.10
N LYS A 93 12.06 -7.59 8.40
CA LYS A 93 12.55 -8.47 9.48
C LYS A 93 11.87 -9.84 9.54
N ASN A 94 10.69 -9.99 8.94
CA ASN A 94 9.90 -11.22 8.95
C ASN A 94 10.17 -12.14 7.76
N ILE A 95 10.98 -11.69 6.79
CA ILE A 95 11.28 -12.48 5.59
C ILE A 95 12.66 -13.09 5.79
N THR A 96 12.69 -14.41 5.87
CA THR A 96 13.92 -15.17 6.03
C THR A 96 13.86 -16.36 5.09
N CYS A 97 14.80 -16.39 4.14
CA CYS A 97 14.97 -17.54 3.27
C CYS A 97 15.59 -18.72 4.04
N GLU A 98 15.40 -19.93 3.53
CA GLU A 98 16.09 -21.12 4.04
C GLU A 98 17.62 -20.93 4.13
N PRO A 99 18.32 -21.66 5.01
CA PRO A 99 19.77 -21.57 5.14
C PRO A 99 20.47 -21.75 3.78
N ASN A 100 21.46 -20.90 3.50
CA ASN A 100 22.19 -20.83 2.23
C ASN A 100 21.36 -20.40 1.01
N MET A 101 20.19 -19.80 1.19
CA MET A 101 19.47 -19.09 0.13
C MET A 101 19.70 -17.57 0.25
N ILE A 102 19.61 -16.87 -0.88
CA ILE A 102 19.70 -15.42 -0.99
C ILE A 102 18.31 -14.90 -1.40
N CYS A 103 17.78 -13.97 -0.61
CA CYS A 103 16.55 -13.25 -0.96
C CYS A 103 16.83 -12.29 -2.12
N LYS A 104 15.94 -12.28 -3.11
CA LYS A 104 15.93 -11.30 -4.19
C LYS A 104 14.52 -10.72 -4.30
N ASN A 105 14.44 -9.39 -4.20
CA ASN A 105 13.22 -8.66 -4.46
C ASN A 105 12.88 -8.72 -5.95
N THR A 106 11.60 -8.83 -6.27
CA THR A 106 11.05 -8.87 -7.62
C THR A 106 9.81 -7.99 -7.69
N ILE A 107 9.39 -7.57 -8.87
CA ILE A 107 8.22 -6.68 -8.98
C ILE A 107 6.95 -7.42 -8.50
N GLY A 108 6.37 -6.93 -7.40
CA GLY A 108 5.20 -7.44 -6.72
C GLY A 108 5.44 -8.69 -5.85
N SER A 109 6.69 -9.09 -5.59
CA SER A 109 6.99 -10.26 -4.76
C SER A 109 8.48 -10.41 -4.43
N TYR A 110 8.87 -11.50 -3.79
CA TYR A 110 10.26 -11.87 -3.58
C TYR A 110 10.49 -13.35 -3.86
N GLY A 111 11.76 -13.70 -4.11
CA GLY A 111 12.19 -15.08 -4.28
C GLY A 111 13.45 -15.41 -3.51
N CYS A 112 13.54 -16.65 -3.03
CA CYS A 112 14.73 -17.20 -2.39
C CYS A 112 15.48 -18.10 -3.36
N TYR A 113 16.76 -17.82 -3.60
CA TYR A 113 17.56 -18.51 -4.61
C TYR A 113 18.92 -18.96 -4.06
N PRO A 114 19.48 -20.08 -4.53
CA PRO A 114 20.83 -20.48 -4.14
C PRO A 114 21.88 -19.47 -4.65
N PRO A 115 23.01 -19.30 -3.93
CA PRO A 115 24.15 -18.50 -4.37
C PRO A 115 24.62 -18.99 -5.74
N GLY A 116 24.61 -18.10 -6.74
CA GLY A 116 24.96 -18.42 -8.14
C GLY A 116 23.80 -18.38 -9.14
N GLY A 117 22.55 -18.29 -8.67
CA GLY A 117 21.40 -17.82 -9.45
C GLY A 117 20.97 -18.66 -10.66
N SER A 118 20.00 -19.54 -10.45
CA SER A 118 18.79 -19.79 -11.26
C SER A 118 18.37 -21.24 -11.05
N SER A 119 17.29 -21.47 -10.30
CA SER A 119 16.55 -22.72 -10.47
C SER A 119 15.84 -22.62 -11.83
N SER A 120 16.53 -23.04 -12.90
CA SER A 120 15.91 -23.19 -14.21
C SER A 120 14.84 -24.26 -14.09
N SER A 121 13.60 -23.87 -13.86
CA SER A 121 12.45 -24.76 -14.00
C SER A 121 12.39 -25.20 -15.46
N LYS A 122 13.01 -26.35 -15.76
CA LYS A 122 12.91 -26.99 -17.07
C LYS A 122 11.51 -27.55 -17.21
N VAL A 123 10.66 -26.84 -17.94
CA VAL A 123 9.36 -27.34 -18.36
C VAL A 123 9.60 -28.27 -19.54
N TYR A 124 9.34 -29.56 -19.35
CA TYR A 124 9.33 -30.53 -20.44
C TYR A 124 7.91 -30.60 -21.02
N ILE A 125 7.74 -30.14 -22.25
CA ILE A 125 6.53 -30.46 -23.03
C ILE A 125 6.79 -31.82 -23.69
N ILE A 126 6.20 -32.86 -23.14
CA ILE A 126 6.16 -34.17 -23.79
C ILE A 126 4.95 -34.13 -24.74
N ILE A 127 5.21 -34.02 -26.03
CA ILE A 127 4.20 -34.31 -27.06
C ILE A 127 4.33 -35.81 -27.34
N LEU A 128 3.26 -36.56 -27.07
CA LEU A 128 3.15 -37.98 -27.43
C LEU A 128 2.92 -38.16 -28.92
#